data_AF-A0A0N4UGP8-F1
#
_entry.id   AF-A0A0N4UGP8-F1
#
_cell.length_a   1.000
_cell.length_b   1.000
_cell.length_c   1.000
_cell.angle_alpha   90.00
_cell.angle_beta   90.00
_cell.angle_gamma   90.00
#
_symmetry.space_group_name_H-M   'P 1'
#
loop_
_entity.id
_entity.type
_entity.pdbx_description
1 polymer ?
#
loop_
_entity_poly.entity_id
_entity_poly.type
_entity_poly.pdbx_seq_one_letter_code
_entity_poly.pdbx_strand_id
1 'polypeptide(L)'
;MKKPVPVCESRLVRNYSIIKLPVENINAVDWKPITDKIVNLPCISVGYGENDRGMDSFLRILRHLKLQEGGSYIVAPLQSKHHLGRICDGDSGGPLVCTRNGTDNRLFGINDFSLPNPFTVQLEPKAANLFDFALDIRQSLPQIREMLVTLGKLEEVIEDTLKCDHWQLSKQSMANLS
;
A
#
# COMPACT_ATOMS: atom_id res chain seq x y z
N MET A 1 13.31 -6.76 -11.04
CA MET A 1 11.83 -6.84 -11.01
C MET A 1 11.37 -7.70 -12.19
N LYS A 2 10.83 -8.90 -11.98
CA LYS A 2 10.41 -9.77 -13.12
C LYS A 2 8.99 -9.45 -13.60
N LYS A 3 8.08 -9.00 -12.72
CA LYS A 3 6.76 -8.43 -13.06
C LYS A 3 6.32 -7.44 -11.94
N PRO A 4 5.69 -6.30 -12.27
CA PRO A 4 5.09 -5.41 -11.27
C PRO A 4 3.90 -6.08 -10.57
N VAL A 5 3.56 -5.62 -9.36
CA VAL A 5 2.41 -6.13 -8.60
C VAL A 5 1.11 -5.70 -9.29
N PRO A 6 0.29 -6.64 -9.79
CA PRO A 6 -0.90 -6.30 -10.55
C PRO A 6 -2.07 -5.89 -9.66
N VAL A 7 -2.51 -4.64 -9.79
CA VAL A 7 -3.78 -4.16 -9.22
C VAL A 7 -4.82 -3.93 -10.33
N CYS A 8 -4.38 -3.34 -11.45
CA CYS A 8 -5.12 -3.25 -12.70
C CYS A 8 -4.26 -3.77 -13.85
N GLU A 9 -4.55 -4.98 -14.35
CA GLU A 9 -3.87 -5.58 -15.50
C GLU A 9 -4.55 -5.15 -16.80
N SER A 10 -3.84 -4.39 -17.64
CA SER A 10 -4.19 -4.24 -19.06
C SER A 10 -3.61 -5.41 -19.85
N ARG A 11 -4.47 -6.29 -20.38
CA ARG A 11 -4.03 -7.45 -21.18
C ARG A 11 -3.58 -7.10 -22.59
N LEU A 12 -3.84 -5.88 -23.08
CA LEU A 12 -3.86 -5.66 -24.52
C LEU A 12 -2.59 -5.09 -25.13
N VAL A 13 -1.71 -4.37 -24.41
CA VAL A 13 -0.55 -3.75 -25.09
C VAL A 13 0.74 -3.67 -24.24
N ARG A 14 0.68 -3.61 -22.90
CA ARG A 14 1.88 -3.63 -22.04
C ARG A 14 1.56 -4.19 -20.65
N ASN A 15 2.43 -5.06 -20.12
CA ASN A 15 2.36 -5.63 -18.77
C ASN A 15 2.80 -4.62 -17.69
N TYR A 16 2.25 -3.42 -17.67
CA TYR A 16 2.35 -2.54 -16.50
C TYR A 16 1.04 -2.57 -15.74
N SER A 17 1.16 -2.44 -14.43
CA SER A 17 0.04 -2.43 -13.51
C SER A 17 0.12 -1.17 -12.68
N ILE A 18 -1.01 -0.50 -12.53
CA ILE A 18 -1.10 0.76 -11.80
C ILE A 18 -1.85 0.50 -10.50
N ILE A 19 -1.36 1.09 -9.42
CA ILE A 19 -2.10 1.18 -8.16
C ILE A 19 -2.62 2.60 -8.00
N LYS A 20 -3.91 2.73 -7.70
CA LYS A 20 -4.54 4.04 -7.54
C LYS A 20 -4.07 4.70 -6.25
N LEU A 21 -3.82 6.00 -6.31
CA LEU A 21 -3.61 6.82 -5.12
C LEU A 21 -4.90 6.89 -4.28
N PRO A 22 -4.78 7.09 -2.95
CA PRO A 22 -5.91 7.13 -2.03
C PRO A 22 -6.57 8.52 -2.05
N VAL A 23 -6.92 9.01 -3.24
CA VAL A 23 -7.55 10.31 -3.49
C VAL A 23 -9.05 10.11 -3.71
N GLU A 24 -9.88 10.95 -3.10
CA GLU A 24 -11.34 10.88 -3.25
C GLU A 24 -11.78 11.20 -4.69
N ASN A 25 -11.21 12.26 -5.26
CA ASN A 25 -11.46 12.69 -6.63
C ASN A 25 -10.14 13.07 -7.32
N ILE A 26 -9.67 12.21 -8.24
CA ILE A 26 -8.41 12.40 -8.96
C ILE A 26 -8.42 13.65 -9.87
N ASN A 27 -9.61 14.08 -10.33
CA ASN A 27 -9.78 15.25 -11.19
C ASN A 27 -9.82 16.57 -10.41
N ALA A 28 -9.84 16.51 -9.08
CA ALA A 28 -9.85 17.72 -8.26
C ALA A 28 -8.52 18.49 -8.38
N VAL A 29 -8.60 19.81 -8.30
CA VAL A 29 -7.41 20.67 -8.18
C VAL A 29 -6.76 20.48 -6.81
N ASP A 30 -7.57 20.38 -5.76
CA ASP A 30 -7.13 20.11 -4.39
C ASP A 30 -7.44 18.63 -4.06
N TRP A 31 -6.41 17.80 -4.06
CA TRP A 31 -6.55 16.38 -3.79
C TRP A 31 -6.81 16.13 -2.30
N LYS A 32 -8.04 15.73 -1.99
CA LYS A 32 -8.41 15.26 -0.66
C LYS A 32 -8.16 13.74 -0.51
N PRO A 33 -7.57 13.30 0.61
CA PRO A 33 -7.39 11.89 0.88
C PRO A 33 -8.73 11.23 1.14
N ILE A 34 -8.83 9.96 0.77
CA ILE A 34 -9.90 9.08 1.23
C ILE A 34 -9.89 9.03 2.76
N THR A 35 -11.06 9.21 3.35
CA THR A 35 -11.26 9.34 4.81
C THR A 35 -11.47 8.02 5.55
N ASP A 36 -11.46 6.89 4.84
CA ASP A 36 -11.54 5.57 5.44
C ASP A 36 -10.41 5.35 6.46
N LYS A 37 -10.79 4.92 7.66
CA LYS A 37 -9.81 4.55 8.69
C LYS A 37 -9.16 3.23 8.35
N ILE A 38 -7.83 3.19 8.34
CA ILE A 38 -7.07 2.01 7.92
C ILE A 38 -7.36 0.76 8.77
N VAL A 39 -7.68 0.94 10.05
CA VAL A 39 -8.04 -0.14 10.98
C VAL A 39 -9.27 -0.94 10.52
N ASN A 40 -10.11 -0.36 9.66
CA ASN A 40 -11.32 -0.99 9.14
C ASN A 40 -11.13 -1.58 7.75
N LEU A 41 -9.94 -1.48 7.16
CA LEU A 41 -9.68 -1.93 5.80
C LEU A 41 -8.82 -3.20 5.79
N PRO A 42 -9.15 -4.19 4.93
CA PRO A 42 -8.21 -5.26 4.63
C PRO A 42 -7.03 -4.67 3.85
N CYS A 43 -5.84 -4.82 4.40
CA CYS A 43 -4.60 -4.33 3.78
C CYS A 43 -3.59 -5.46 3.60
N ILE A 44 -2.78 -5.32 2.57
CA ILE A 44 -1.62 -6.15 2.29
C ILE A 44 -0.39 -5.28 2.14
N SER A 45 0.75 -5.78 2.62
CA SER A 45 2.05 -5.20 2.34
C SER A 45 2.80 -6.13 1.40
N VAL A 46 3.45 -5.56 0.39
CA VAL A 46 4.08 -6.32 -0.68
C VAL A 46 5.54 -5.93 -0.80
N GLY A 47 6.44 -6.89 -0.93
CA GLY A 47 7.87 -6.63 -1.05
C GLY A 47 8.68 -7.85 -1.46
N TYR A 48 10.00 -7.70 -1.50
CA TYR A 48 10.96 -8.76 -1.85
C TYR A 48 11.96 -9.00 -0.71
N GLY A 49 11.57 -8.62 0.51
CA GLY A 49 12.45 -8.65 1.65
C GLY A 49 12.77 -10.06 2.14
N GLU A 50 13.78 -10.13 3.00
CA GLU A 50 14.23 -11.39 3.59
C GLU A 50 13.12 -12.15 4.31
N ASN A 51 13.12 -13.47 4.15
CA ASN A 51 12.29 -14.40 4.91
C ASN A 51 13.14 -15.35 5.76
N ASP A 52 12.50 -16.28 6.46
CA ASP A 52 13.18 -17.24 7.35
C ASP A 52 14.21 -18.13 6.63
N ARG A 53 14.20 -18.17 5.29
CA ARG A 53 15.15 -18.88 4.42
C ARG A 53 16.19 -17.95 3.78
N GLY A 54 16.24 -16.68 4.19
CA GLY A 54 17.07 -15.63 3.60
C GLY A 54 16.35 -14.84 2.51
N MET A 55 17.11 -14.09 1.73
CA MET A 55 16.59 -13.34 0.59
C MET A 55 16.36 -14.29 -0.59
N ASP A 56 15.10 -14.49 -0.97
CA ASP A 56 14.74 -15.10 -2.23
C ASP A 56 14.16 -14.03 -3.18
N SER A 57 14.39 -14.15 -4.50
CA SER A 57 13.89 -13.16 -5.47
C SER A 57 12.38 -13.26 -5.71
N PHE A 58 11.63 -13.79 -4.75
CA PHE A 58 10.19 -14.00 -4.83
C PHE A 58 9.44 -12.85 -4.17
N LEU A 59 8.31 -12.50 -4.78
CA LEU A 59 7.41 -11.50 -4.24
C LEU A 59 6.72 -12.07 -2.99
N ARG A 60 6.82 -11.36 -1.87
CA ARG A 60 6.12 -11.65 -0.63
C ARG A 60 4.90 -10.76 -0.48
N ILE A 61 3.85 -11.33 0.09
CA ILE A 61 2.61 -10.63 0.41
C ILE A 61 2.28 -10.89 1.88
N LEU A 62 2.45 -9.87 2.71
CA LEU A 62 2.00 -9.88 4.10
C LEU A 62 0.50 -9.57 4.13
N ARG A 63 -0.27 -10.42 4.80
CA ARG A 63 -1.74 -10.33 4.90
C ARG A 63 -2.15 -10.24 6.37
N HIS A 64 -3.41 -9.86 6.60
CA HIS A 64 -4.01 -9.77 7.94
C HIS A 64 -3.23 -8.84 8.89
N LEU A 65 -2.73 -7.74 8.33
CA LEU A 65 -2.01 -6.72 9.08
C LEU A 65 -2.96 -6.02 10.06
N LYS A 66 -2.54 -5.89 11.33
CA LYS A 66 -3.20 -5.01 12.29
C LYS A 66 -2.55 -3.64 12.18
N LEU A 67 -3.26 -2.66 11.63
CA LEU A 67 -2.71 -1.35 11.31
C LEU A 67 -3.31 -0.25 12.18
N GLN A 68 -2.51 0.76 12.46
CA GLN A 68 -2.85 1.97 13.21
C GLN A 68 -2.32 3.20 12.48
N GLU A 69 -2.98 4.33 12.67
CA GLU A 69 -2.53 5.62 12.11
C GLU A 69 -1.73 6.36 13.19
N GLY A 70 -0.55 6.88 12.82
CA GLY A 70 0.42 7.50 13.72
C GLY A 70 1.08 8.72 13.09
N GLY A 71 0.31 9.77 12.84
CA GLY A 71 0.81 10.99 12.20
C GLY A 71 1.19 10.75 10.75
N SER A 72 2.47 10.95 10.41
CA SER A 72 3.00 10.72 9.05
C SER A 72 3.17 9.25 8.68
N TYR A 73 2.92 8.33 9.61
CA TYR A 73 3.12 6.91 9.42
C TYR A 73 1.85 6.10 9.70
N ILE A 74 1.72 5.01 8.95
CA ILE A 74 0.91 3.86 9.30
C ILE A 74 1.82 2.88 10.04
N VAL A 75 1.30 2.32 11.12
CA VAL A 75 2.07 1.50 12.05
C VAL A 75 1.43 0.12 12.17
N ALA A 76 2.23 -0.94 12.07
CA ALA A 76 1.81 -2.31 12.34
C ALA A 76 2.50 -2.84 13.61
N PRO A 77 1.82 -2.88 14.78
CA PRO A 77 2.36 -3.53 15.97
C PRO A 77 2.54 -5.03 15.75
N LEU A 78 3.78 -5.47 15.88
CA LEU A 78 4.16 -6.87 15.82
C LEU A 78 4.16 -7.41 17.26
N GLN A 79 3.05 -8.01 17.67
CA GLN A 79 2.95 -8.71 18.96
C GLN A 79 3.31 -10.19 18.82
N SER A 80 4.15 -10.68 19.74
CA SER A 80 4.80 -12.01 19.79
C SER A 80 3.93 -13.23 19.46
N LYS A 81 2.61 -13.15 19.67
CA LYS A 81 1.69 -14.29 19.54
C LYS A 81 0.96 -14.37 18.19
N HIS A 82 1.11 -13.39 17.30
CA HIS A 82 0.30 -13.28 16.09
C HIS A 82 1.09 -13.00 14.80
N HIS A 83 2.41 -13.18 14.80
CA HIS A 83 3.22 -12.86 13.63
C HIS A 83 2.96 -13.85 12.48
N LEU A 84 2.21 -13.39 11.48
CA LEU A 84 2.14 -14.01 10.15
C LEU A 84 3.25 -13.50 9.22
N GLY A 85 4.19 -12.71 9.75
CA GLY A 85 5.29 -12.07 9.04
C GLY A 85 5.50 -10.62 9.52
N ARG A 86 6.63 -10.03 9.11
CA ARG A 86 6.99 -8.62 9.29
C ARG A 86 7.63 -8.10 8.01
N ILE A 87 7.67 -6.79 7.83
CA ILE A 87 8.56 -6.21 6.82
C ILE A 87 10.02 -6.48 7.25
N CYS A 88 10.86 -6.83 6.28
CA CYS A 88 12.28 -7.08 6.47
C CYS A 88 13.10 -6.24 5.48
N ASP A 89 14.42 -6.29 5.60
CA ASP A 89 15.32 -5.70 4.62
C ASP A 89 14.96 -6.20 3.22
N GLY A 90 14.72 -5.25 2.30
CA GLY A 90 14.23 -5.49 0.94
C GLY A 90 12.71 -5.35 0.75
N ASP A 91 11.93 -5.20 1.83
CA ASP A 91 10.51 -4.81 1.74
C ASP A 91 10.32 -3.27 1.70
N SER A 92 11.34 -2.49 2.07
CA SER A 92 11.35 -1.02 2.00
C SER A 92 11.11 -0.51 0.58
N GLY A 93 10.28 0.52 0.43
CA GLY A 93 9.77 0.99 -0.87
C GLY A 93 8.61 0.17 -1.41
N GLY A 94 8.30 -0.99 -0.80
CA GLY A 94 7.17 -1.83 -1.14
C GLY A 94 5.82 -1.18 -0.79
N PRO A 95 4.75 -1.43 -1.58
CA PRO A 95 3.46 -0.79 -1.34
C PRO A 95 2.68 -1.47 -0.21
N LEU A 96 2.05 -0.64 0.62
CA LEU A 96 0.95 -1.01 1.50
C LEU A 96 -0.38 -0.67 0.81
N VAL A 97 -1.11 -1.71 0.42
CA VAL A 97 -2.33 -1.63 -0.38
C VAL A 97 -3.52 -1.98 0.48
N CYS A 98 -4.54 -1.13 0.51
CA CYS A 98 -5.79 -1.41 1.21
C CYS A 98 -6.96 -1.49 0.24
N THR A 99 -7.87 -2.42 0.47
CA THR A 99 -9.04 -2.64 -0.39
C THR A 99 -10.28 -2.02 0.24
N ARG A 100 -10.89 -1.06 -0.45
CA ARG A 100 -12.19 -0.46 -0.10
C ARG A 100 -13.31 -1.19 -0.81
N ASN A 101 -14.46 -1.34 -0.16
CA ASN A 101 -15.68 -1.90 -0.75
C ASN A 101 -15.46 -3.25 -1.47
N GLY A 102 -14.51 -4.06 -0.99
CA GLY A 102 -14.20 -5.39 -1.53
C GLY A 102 -13.34 -5.43 -2.81
N THR A 103 -13.25 -4.36 -3.60
CA THR A 103 -12.52 -4.38 -4.89
C THR A 103 -11.65 -3.15 -5.19
N ASP A 104 -11.86 -2.03 -4.50
CA ASP A 104 -11.16 -0.78 -4.79
C ASP A 104 -9.83 -0.71 -4.03
N ASN A 105 -8.77 -1.18 -4.69
CA ASN A 105 -7.42 -1.23 -4.14
C ASN A 105 -6.71 0.13 -4.25
N ARG A 106 -6.19 0.63 -3.13
CA ARG A 106 -5.52 1.92 -3.03
C ARG A 106 -4.16 1.81 -2.34
N LEU A 107 -3.21 2.62 -2.78
CA LEU A 107 -1.89 2.76 -2.14
C LEU A 107 -2.01 3.62 -0.89
N PHE A 108 -2.14 3.01 0.29
CA PHE A 108 -2.23 3.77 1.54
C PHE A 108 -0.86 4.13 2.10
N GLY A 109 0.15 3.30 1.87
CA GLY A 109 1.49 3.61 2.34
C GLY A 109 2.62 2.98 1.56
N ILE A 110 3.83 3.37 1.91
CA ILE A 110 5.08 2.80 1.41
C ILE A 110 5.84 2.26 2.61
N ASN A 111 6.16 0.97 2.61
CA ASN A 111 6.97 0.34 3.65
C ASN A 111 8.29 1.09 3.79
N ASP A 112 8.68 1.38 5.01
CA ASP A 112 9.90 2.13 5.30
C ASP A 112 10.84 1.28 6.14
N PHE A 113 10.63 1.23 7.45
CA PHE A 113 11.51 0.57 8.40
C PHE A 113 10.72 -0.15 9.50
N SER A 114 11.41 -1.03 10.23
CA SER A 114 10.90 -1.60 11.47
C SER A 114 11.74 -1.15 12.65
N LEU A 115 11.11 -0.78 13.76
CA LEU A 115 11.80 -0.40 15.00
C LEU A 115 11.16 -1.05 16.22
N PRO A 116 11.95 -1.40 17.25
CA PRO A 116 11.42 -1.70 18.58
C PRO A 116 10.64 -0.48 19.09
N ASN A 117 9.60 -0.72 19.90
CA ASN A 117 8.67 0.29 20.39
C ASN A 117 9.36 1.63 20.70
N PRO A 118 9.11 2.70 19.91
CA PRO A 118 9.71 4.00 20.18
C PRO A 118 9.20 4.60 21.51
N PHE A 119 8.12 4.07 22.07
CA PHE A 119 7.49 4.56 23.30
C PHE A 119 7.91 3.82 24.58
N THR A 120 8.67 2.72 24.50
CA THR A 120 9.11 1.97 25.69
C THR A 120 10.61 1.68 25.65
N VAL A 121 11.42 2.71 25.83
CA VAL A 121 12.87 2.56 26.12
C VAL A 121 13.11 2.18 27.59
N GLN A 122 12.07 2.00 28.43
CA GLN A 122 12.26 1.88 29.89
C GLN A 122 11.59 0.72 30.63
N LEU A 123 10.92 -0.25 30.00
CA LEU A 123 10.27 -1.33 30.77
C LEU A 123 10.43 -2.72 30.16
N GLU A 124 11.16 -3.57 30.90
CA GLU A 124 11.19 -5.05 30.96
C GLU A 124 11.23 -5.86 29.63
N PRO A 125 12.18 -6.82 29.49
CA PRO A 125 12.48 -7.51 28.22
C PRO A 125 11.43 -8.56 27.78
N LYS A 126 10.20 -8.56 28.31
CA LYS A 126 9.25 -9.66 28.11
C LYS A 126 8.31 -9.55 26.91
N ALA A 127 8.37 -8.45 26.17
CA ALA A 127 7.89 -8.40 24.79
C ALA A 127 8.55 -7.21 24.11
N ALA A 128 9.64 -7.44 23.38
CA ALA A 128 10.13 -6.45 22.44
C ALA A 128 9.02 -6.26 21.39
N ASN A 129 8.13 -5.30 21.62
CA ASN A 129 7.07 -4.93 20.69
C ASN A 129 7.79 -4.27 19.51
N LEU A 130 8.01 -5.03 18.45
CA LEU A 130 8.53 -4.51 17.19
C LEU A 130 7.36 -3.85 16.45
N PHE A 131 7.65 -2.79 15.70
CA PHE A 131 6.66 -2.09 14.91
C PHE A 131 7.18 -1.95 13.50
N ASP A 132 6.34 -2.26 12.52
CA ASP A 132 6.59 -1.93 11.13
C ASP A 132 5.97 -0.56 10.83
N PHE A 133 6.72 0.27 10.12
CA PHE A 133 6.31 1.60 9.72
C PHE A 133 6.19 1.67 8.21
N ALA A 134 5.08 2.25 7.75
CA ALA A 134 4.89 2.65 6.37
C ALA A 134 4.56 4.14 6.32
N LEU A 135 5.18 4.89 5.41
CA LEU A 135 4.85 6.29 5.18
C LEU A 135 3.38 6.39 4.74
N ASP A 136 2.57 7.20 5.42
CA ASP A 136 1.17 7.41 5.05
C ASP A 136 1.06 8.36 3.85
N ILE A 137 0.81 7.79 2.67
CA ILE A 137 0.78 8.54 1.40
C ILE A 137 -0.32 9.60 1.38
N ARG A 138 -1.38 9.44 2.18
CA ARG A 138 -2.46 10.43 2.30
C ARG A 138 -1.94 11.79 2.76
N GLN A 139 -0.90 11.79 3.60
CA GLN A 139 -0.29 13.02 4.13
C GLN A 139 0.56 13.76 3.09
N SER A 140 0.96 13.07 2.01
CA SER A 140 1.82 13.62 0.96
C SER A 140 1.07 13.94 -0.33
N LEU A 141 -0.26 13.76 -0.39
CA LEU A 141 -1.04 13.94 -1.62
C LEU A 141 -0.89 15.34 -2.25
N PRO A 142 -0.92 16.45 -1.49
CA PRO A 142 -0.72 17.77 -2.09
C PRO A 142 0.64 17.91 -2.78
N GLN A 143 1.72 17.43 -2.13
CA GLN A 143 3.08 17.48 -2.65
C GLN A 143 3.26 16.55 -3.86
N ILE A 144 2.67 15.34 -3.81
CA ILE A 144 2.67 14.41 -4.94
C ILE A 144 2.00 15.06 -6.14
N ARG A 145 0.84 15.71 -5.95
CA ARG A 145 0.12 16.38 -7.01
C ARG A 145 0.93 17.52 -7.63
N GLU A 146 1.52 18.37 -6.79
CA GLU A 146 2.38 19.48 -7.22
C GLU A 146 3.57 18.98 -8.04
N MET A 147 4.22 17.91 -7.58
CA MET A 147 5.33 17.27 -8.29
C MET A 147 4.86 16.72 -9.65
N LEU A 148 3.70 16.07 -9.72
CA LEU A 148 3.15 15.57 -10.98
C LEU A 148 2.82 16.68 -11.97
N VAL A 149 2.31 17.83 -11.50
CA VAL A 149 2.10 19.03 -12.34
C VAL A 149 3.44 19.53 -12.86
N THR A 150 4.41 19.71 -11.98
CA THR A 150 5.75 20.22 -12.31
C THR A 150 6.46 19.35 -13.33
N LEU A 151 6.28 18.02 -13.24
CA LEU A 151 6.86 17.05 -14.17
C LEU A 151 6.06 16.91 -15.48
N GLY A 152 4.91 17.58 -15.62
CA GLY A 152 4.02 17.40 -16.78
C GLY A 152 3.41 15.99 -16.86
N LYS A 153 3.25 15.31 -15.72
CA LYS A 153 2.82 13.90 -15.60
C LYS A 153 1.45 13.72 -14.99
N LEU A 154 0.80 14.79 -14.55
CA LEU A 154 -0.51 14.71 -13.90
C LEU A 154 -1.57 14.05 -14.80
N GLU A 155 -1.68 14.48 -16.06
CA GLU A 155 -2.68 13.95 -16.99
C GLU A 155 -2.48 12.46 -17.26
N GLU A 156 -1.23 12.00 -17.35
CA GLU A 156 -0.89 10.58 -17.52
C GLU A 156 -1.40 9.77 -16.32
N VAL A 157 -1.19 10.25 -15.09
CA VAL A 157 -1.69 9.61 -13.86
C VAL A 157 -3.22 9.59 -13.80
N ILE A 158 -3.88 10.68 -14.20
CA ILE A 158 -5.35 10.75 -14.26
C ILE A 158 -5.89 9.73 -15.27
N GLU A 159 -5.35 9.72 -16.49
CA GLU A 159 -5.76 8.82 -17.57
C GLU A 159 -5.58 7.35 -17.15
N ASP A 160 -4.43 7.00 -16.57
CA ASP A 160 -4.13 5.66 -16.09
C ASP A 160 -5.06 5.24 -14.94
N THR A 161 -5.41 6.16 -14.04
CA THR A 161 -6.37 5.94 -12.96
C THR A 161 -7.77 5.65 -13.51
N LEU A 162 -8.24 6.43 -14.48
CA LEU A 162 -9.57 6.27 -15.09
C LEU A 162 -9.67 4.99 -15.93
N LYS A 163 -8.61 4.61 -16.65
CA LYS A 163 -8.54 3.33 -17.35
C LYS A 163 -8.70 2.18 -16.36
N CYS A 164 -8.00 2.21 -15.22
CA CYS A 164 -8.09 1.19 -14.17
C CYS A 164 -9.55 1.00 -13.70
N ASP A 165 -10.33 2.08 -13.54
CA ASP A 165 -11.74 2.00 -13.16
C ASP A 165 -12.62 1.30 -14.21
N HIS A 166 -12.45 1.64 -15.49
CA HIS A 166 -13.15 0.95 -16.58
C HIS A 166 -12.85 -0.56 -16.61
N TRP A 167 -11.61 -0.94 -16.32
CA TRP A 167 -11.22 -2.35 -16.29
C TRP A 167 -11.84 -3.11 -15.12
N GLN A 168 -11.96 -2.50 -13.94
CA GLN A 168 -12.63 -3.14 -12.81
C GLN A 168 -14.11 -3.37 -13.08
N LEU A 169 -14.80 -2.40 -13.68
CA LEU A 169 -16.21 -2.52 -14.06
C LEU A 169 -16.43 -3.65 -15.08
N SER A 170 -15.57 -3.76 -16.10
CA SER A 170 -15.67 -4.83 -17.09
C SER A 170 -15.40 -6.23 -16.52
N LYS A 171 -14.53 -6.37 -15.52
CA LYS A 171 -14.33 -7.66 -14.83
C LYS A 171 -15.55 -8.06 -14.00
N GLN A 172 -16.17 -7.12 -13.31
CA GLN A 172 -17.38 -7.39 -12.51
C GLN A 172 -18.56 -7.79 -13.39
N SER A 173 -18.76 -7.14 -14.54
CA SER A 173 -19.85 -7.51 -15.46
C SER A 173 -19.66 -8.92 -16.04
N MET A 174 -18.42 -9.33 -16.31
CA MET A 174 -18.13 -10.69 -16.78
C MET A 174 -18.32 -11.75 -15.69
N ALA A 175 -18.00 -11.45 -14.42
CA ALA A 175 -18.18 -12.39 -13.31
C ALA A 175 -19.66 -12.63 -12.93
N ASN A 176 -20.55 -11.68 -13.27
CA ASN A 176 -21.99 -11.83 -13.03
C ASN A 176 -22.73 -12.58 -14.16
N LEU A 177 -22.02 -13.00 -15.22
CA LEU A 177 -22.55 -13.76 -16.35
C LEU A 177 -22.12 -15.24 -16.32
N SER A 178 -21.41 -15.67 -15.27
CA SER A 178 -20.91 -17.03 -15.03
C SER A 178 -21.50 -17.63 -13.78
#